data_AF-A0AAQ3LL44-F1
#
_entry.id   AF-A0AAQ3LL44-F1
#
_cell.length_a   1.000
_cell.length_b   1.000
_cell.length_c   1.000
_cell.angle_alpha   90.00
_cell.angle_beta   90.00
_cell.angle_gamma   90.00
#
_symmetry.space_group_name_H-M   'P 1'
#
loop_
_entity.id
_entity.type
_entity.pdbx_description
1 polymer ?
#
loop_
_entity_poly.entity_id
_entity_poly.type
_entity_poly.pdbx_seq_one_letter_code
_entity_poly.pdbx_strand_id
1 'polypeptide(L)' 'MSVALSSPTPRKQRIIEIASEIVATKVERGELDPNDEGAMDAACRGAVLDAKTLYDAAVEYIS' A
#
# COMPACT_ATOMS: atom_id res chain seq x y z
N MET A 1 8.29 -1.62 -28.83
CA MET A 1 8.60 -0.53 -27.88
C MET A 1 8.68 -1.15 -26.49
N SER A 2 9.88 -1.26 -25.92
CA SER A 2 10.05 -1.84 -24.58
C SER A 2 9.81 -0.74 -23.55
N VAL A 3 8.71 -0.83 -22.81
CA VAL A 3 8.44 0.09 -21.69
C VAL A 3 9.43 -0.24 -20.59
N ALA A 4 10.43 0.63 -20.39
CA ALA A 4 11.31 0.54 -19.23
C ALA A 4 10.46 0.84 -17.99
N LEU A 5 10.04 -0.21 -17.28
CA LEU A 5 9.45 -0.08 -15.95
C LEU A 5 10.54 0.49 -15.04
N SER A 6 10.51 1.81 -14.84
CA SER A 6 11.42 2.49 -13.94
C SER A 6 11.25 1.88 -12.55
N SER A 7 12.33 1.39 -11.95
CA SER A 7 12.29 0.87 -10.59
C SER A 7 11.63 1.89 -9.66
N PRO A 8 10.75 1.46 -8.73
CA PRO A 8 10.12 2.38 -7.80
C PRO A 8 11.17 3.19 -7.05
N THR A 9 10.93 4.48 -6.84
CA THR A 9 11.77 5.27 -5.92
C THR A 9 11.72 4.65 -4.52
N PRO A 10 12.74 4.83 -3.66
CA PRO A 10 12.73 4.28 -2.31
C PRO A 10 11.47 4.65 -1.51
N ARG A 11 10.98 5.88 -1.69
CA ARG A 11 9.71 6.33 -1.13
C ARG A 11 8.52 5.52 -1.62
N LYS A 12 8.41 5.33 -2.94
CA LYS A 12 7.30 4.56 -3.54
C LYS A 12 7.34 3.10 -3.09
N GLN A 13 8.53 2.52 -2.98
CA GLN A 13 8.72 1.16 -2.49
C GLN A 13 8.22 1.01 -1.04
N ARG A 14 8.59 1.94 -0.14
CA ARG A 14 8.11 1.90 1.25
C ARG A 14 6.60 2.06 1.39
N ILE A 15 5.98 2.93 0.59
CA ILE A 15 4.52 3.07 0.58
C ILE A 15 3.85 1.76 0.16
N ILE A 16 4.38 1.05 -0.85
CA ILE A 16 3.84 -0.24 -1.30
C ILE A 16 3.96 -1.31 -0.21
N GLU A 17 5.07 -1.35 0.52
CA GLU A 17 5.29 -2.31 1.60
C GLU A 17 4.30 -2.07 2.76
N ILE A 18 4.15 -0.83 3.22
CA ILE A 18 3.19 -0.48 4.27
C ILE A 18 1.76 -0.79 3.80
N ALA A 19 1.41 -0.48 2.56
CA ALA A 19 0.09 -0.79 2.01
C ALA A 19 -0.17 -2.31 1.98
N SER A 20 0.84 -3.10 1.63
CA SER A 20 0.76 -4.57 1.62
C SER A 20 0.52 -5.12 3.02
N GLU A 21 1.21 -4.59 4.03
CA GLU A 21 1.01 -4.96 5.45
C GLU A 21 -0.39 -4.60 5.95
N ILE A 22 -0.92 -3.43 5.58
CA ILE A 22 -2.29 -3.01 5.93
C ILE A 22 -3.32 -3.99 5.34
N VAL A 23 -3.20 -4.34 4.05
CA VAL A 23 -4.13 -5.27 3.39
C VAL A 23 -4.01 -6.67 3.98
N ALA A 24 -2.78 -7.17 4.19
CA ALA A 24 -2.55 -8.47 4.81
C ALA A 24 -3.20 -8.56 6.20
N THR A 25 -3.04 -7.52 7.02
CA THR A 25 -3.67 -7.44 8.35
C THR A 25 -5.20 -7.49 8.25
N LYS A 26 -5.81 -6.81 7.28
CA LYS A 26 -7.28 -6.84 7.07
C LYS A 26 -7.76 -8.24 6.68
N VAL A 27 -7.01 -8.94 5.83
CA VAL A 27 -7.31 -10.34 5.45
C VAL A 27 -7.18 -11.27 6.65
N GLU A 28 -6.09 -11.18 7.41
CA GLU A 28 -5.86 -11.99 8.62
C GLU A 28 -6.95 -11.83 9.68
N ARG A 29 -7.51 -10.62 9.80
CA ARG A 29 -8.62 -10.32 10.71
C ARG A 29 -9.99 -10.74 10.18
N GLY A 30 -10.08 -11.20 8.93
CA GLY A 30 -11.34 -11.50 8.26
C GLY A 30 -12.17 -10.26 7.91
N GLU A 31 -11.56 -9.07 7.93
CA GLU A 31 -12.19 -7.81 7.53
C GLU A 31 -12.24 -7.66 5.99
N LEU A 32 -11.44 -8.45 5.27
CA LEU A 32 -11.34 -8.47 3.81
C LEU A 32 -11.33 -9.92 3.30
N ASP A 33 -12.29 -10.26 2.43
CA ASP A 33 -12.27 -11.55 1.71
C ASP A 33 -11.28 -11.48 0.55
N PRO A 34 -10.24 -12.33 0.52
CA PRO A 34 -9.27 -12.33 -0.57
C PRO A 34 -9.84 -12.80 -1.92
N ASN A 35 -11.01 -13.42 -1.94
CA ASN A 35 -11.66 -13.89 -3.16
C ASN A 35 -12.63 -12.85 -3.76
N ASP A 36 -12.95 -11.79 -3.02
CA ASP A 36 -13.70 -10.66 -3.54
C ASP A 36 -12.73 -9.67 -4.20
N GLU A 37 -12.54 -9.83 -5.51
CA GLU A 37 -11.64 -8.98 -6.31
C GLU A 37 -12.00 -7.49 -6.20
N GLY A 38 -13.29 -7.16 -6.13
CA GLY A 38 -13.75 -5.77 -6.03
C GLY A 38 -13.41 -5.14 -4.69
N ALA A 39 -13.64 -5.88 -3.59
CA ALA A 39 -13.24 -5.46 -2.26
C ALA A 39 -11.72 -5.39 -2.11
N MET A 40 -10.99 -6.35 -2.69
CA MET A 40 -9.52 -6.37 -2.67
C MET A 40 -8.93 -5.16 -3.40
N ASP A 41 -9.41 -4.84 -4.59
CA ASP A 41 -8.96 -3.67 -5.35
C ASP A 41 -9.24 -2.36 -4.61
N ALA A 42 -10.42 -2.24 -4.00
CA ALA A 42 -10.76 -1.09 -3.17
C ALA A 42 -9.85 -0.98 -1.94
N ALA A 43 -9.60 -2.10 -1.26
CA ALA A 43 -8.74 -2.16 -0.08
C ALA A 43 -7.28 -1.81 -0.42
N CYS A 44 -6.74 -2.33 -1.52
CA CYS A 44 -5.40 -2.01 -2.01
C CYS A 44 -5.25 -0.52 -2.33
N ARG A 45 -6.22 0.09 -3.03
CA ARG A 45 -6.19 1.54 -3.32
C ARG A 45 -6.25 2.38 -2.04
N GLY A 46 -7.12 2.02 -1.11
CA GLY A 46 -7.21 2.68 0.19
C GLY A 46 -5.91 2.57 0.99
N ALA A 47 -5.36 1.36 1.07
CA ALA A 47 -4.13 1.09 1.80
C ALA A 47 -2.92 1.87 1.25
N VAL A 48 -2.84 2.09 -0.07
CA VAL A 48 -1.79 2.94 -0.65
C VAL A 48 -1.91 4.40 -0.21
N LEU A 49 -3.13 4.93 -0.09
CA LEU A 49 -3.37 6.31 0.39
C LEU A 49 -3.06 6.43 1.89
N ASP A 50 -3.48 5.44 2.68
CA ASP A 50 -3.19 5.38 4.11
C ASP A 50 -1.68 5.27 4.35
N ALA A 51 -1.01 4.37 3.63
CA ALA A 51 0.43 4.19 3.67
C ALA A 51 1.21 5.45 3.28
N LYS A 52 0.77 6.17 2.25
CA LYS A 52 1.35 7.45 1.88
C LYS A 52 1.23 8.45 3.03
N THR A 53 0.04 8.57 3.63
CA THR A 53 -0.22 9.51 4.72
C THR A 53 0.64 9.19 5.94
N LEU A 54 0.72 7.92 6.32
CA LEU A 54 1.57 7.43 7.41
C LEU A 54 3.05 7.70 7.14
N TYR A 55 3.54 7.39 5.94
CA TYR A 55 4.93 7.63 5.57
C TYR A 55 5.27 9.13 5.60
N ASP A 56 4.39 9.97 5.06
CA ASP A 56 4.59 11.43 5.02
C ASP A 56 4.65 12.00 6.44
N ALA A 57 3.74 11.59 7.32
CA ALA A 57 3.74 12.00 8.73
C ALA A 57 4.98 11.50 9.49
N ALA A 58 5.42 10.26 9.21
CA ALA A 58 6.63 9.71 9.83
C ALA A 58 7.88 10.49 9.41
N VAL A 59 7.98 10.87 8.13
CA VAL A 59 9.08 11.71 7.61
C VAL A 59 9.07 13.10 8.25
N GLU A 60 7.90 13.72 8.38
CA GLU A 60 7.76 15.02 9.05
C GLU A 60 8.17 14.96 10.52
N TYR A 61 7.79 13.90 11.24
CA TYR A 61 8.11 13.73 12.66
C TYR A 61 9.62 13.57 12.94
N ILE A 62 10.36 12.93 12.02
CA ILE A 62 11.80 12.66 12.18
C ILE A 62 12.71 13.76 11.59
N SER A 63 12.15 14.74 10.89
CA SER A 63 12.88 15.85 10.24
C SER A 63 12.97 17.05 11.17
#